data_AF-A0A2V6SJU9-F1
#
_entry.id   AF-A0A2V6SJU9-F1
#
_cell.length_a   1.000
_cell.length_b   1.000
_cell.length_c   1.000
_cell.angle_alpha   90.00
_cell.angle_beta   90.00
_cell.angle_gamma   90.00
#
_symmetry.space_group_name_H-M   'P 1'
#
loop_
_entity.id
_entity.type
_entity.pdbx_description
1 polymer ?
#
loop_
_entity_poly.entity_id
_entity_poly.type
_entity_poly.pdbx_seq_one_letter_code
_entity_poly.pdbx_strand_id
1 'polypeptide(L)'
;MRHSLGGSLRHHRAVLGLTQNALARRAGISQAYLSQVEAERRVRVSASILQQLADALGATVTDLMGKEALATRHARRSEAWLYQMRQRPEWGPLDYARDVREGRLLAGHWNEAPPSKIHRLGGRFPAPGDLIILIWARTDIDRPGIAGFGVITDFDAQRRLRFRALPPTRTLQSTPRSSPAVQGLVEGIRTEAEGPMWRISDAAHLRGMLAEVFAELRDRWLADWSQRGSQPSRRASATLQRGTSRVRRAVGRSE
;
A
#
# COMPACT_ATOMS: atom_id res chain seq x y z
N MET A 1 -20.06 7.72 -2.29
CA MET A 1 -20.83 6.60 -2.88
C MET A 1 -20.04 5.31 -2.69
N ARG A 2 -20.66 4.29 -2.08
CA ARG A 2 -20.12 2.93 -2.01
C ARG A 2 -20.30 2.27 -3.38
N HIS A 3 -19.24 1.66 -3.94
CA HIS A 3 -19.29 0.97 -5.22
C HIS A 3 -19.34 -0.54 -4.95
N SER A 4 -20.55 -1.05 -4.74
CA SER A 4 -20.86 -2.48 -4.72
C SER A 4 -20.89 -3.05 -6.14
N LEU A 5 -20.75 -4.36 -6.29
CA LEU A 5 -20.86 -5.02 -7.61
C LEU A 5 -22.20 -4.68 -8.30
N GLY A 6 -23.30 -4.73 -7.56
CA GLY A 6 -24.63 -4.38 -8.08
C GLY A 6 -24.72 -2.91 -8.51
N GLY A 7 -24.11 -2.00 -7.72
CA GLY A 7 -24.00 -0.58 -8.05
C GLY A 7 -23.18 -0.32 -9.31
N SER A 8 -22.02 -0.96 -9.46
CA SER A 8 -21.18 -0.85 -10.67
C SER A 8 -21.90 -1.37 -11.91
N LEU A 9 -22.54 -2.54 -11.83
CA LEU A 9 -23.32 -3.10 -12.94
C LEU A 9 -24.43 -2.14 -13.39
N ARG A 10 -25.21 -1.62 -12.44
CA ARG A 10 -26.28 -0.66 -12.73
C ARG A 10 -25.72 0.61 -13.38
N HIS A 11 -24.58 1.12 -12.90
CA HIS A 11 -23.94 2.31 -13.42
C HIS A 11 -23.49 2.12 -14.88
N HIS A 12 -22.67 1.10 -15.17
CA HIS A 12 -22.21 0.82 -16.53
C HIS A 12 -23.38 0.55 -17.49
N ARG A 13 -24.38 -0.19 -17.02
CA ARG A 13 -25.60 -0.45 -17.80
C ARG A 13 -26.33 0.86 -18.15
N ALA A 14 -26.48 1.78 -17.18
CA ALA A 14 -27.14 3.06 -17.40
C ALA A 14 -26.35 3.98 -18.35
N VAL A 15 -25.02 4.01 -18.22
CA VAL A 15 -24.14 4.77 -19.13
C VAL A 15 -24.28 4.29 -20.58
N LEU A 16 -24.47 2.99 -20.78
CA LEU A 16 -24.69 2.38 -22.10
C LEU A 16 -26.16 2.42 -22.57
N GLY A 17 -27.08 3.02 -21.80
CA GLY A 17 -28.51 3.08 -22.14
C GLY A 17 -29.20 1.70 -22.19
N LEU A 18 -28.64 0.68 -21.53
CA LEU A 18 -29.14 -0.69 -21.59
C LEU A 18 -30.24 -0.93 -20.54
N THR A 19 -31.26 -1.71 -20.90
CA THR A 19 -32.19 -2.29 -19.92
C THR A 19 -31.57 -3.53 -19.26
N GLN A 20 -32.09 -3.94 -18.09
CA GLN A 20 -31.63 -5.19 -17.46
C GLN A 20 -31.83 -6.39 -18.40
N ASN A 21 -32.95 -6.44 -19.12
CA ASN A 21 -33.20 -7.52 -20.07
C ASN A 21 -32.19 -7.51 -21.23
N ALA A 22 -31.85 -6.34 -21.76
CA ALA A 22 -30.85 -6.21 -22.82
C ALA A 22 -29.45 -6.66 -22.36
N LEU A 23 -29.03 -6.28 -21.14
CA LEU A 23 -27.75 -6.72 -20.58
C LEU A 23 -27.75 -8.24 -20.30
N ALA A 24 -28.81 -8.76 -19.67
CA ALA A 24 -28.93 -10.18 -19.36
C ALA A 24 -28.83 -11.05 -20.62
N ARG A 25 -29.52 -10.63 -21.70
CA ARG A 25 -29.43 -11.30 -23.00
C ARG A 25 -28.03 -11.24 -23.60
N ARG A 26 -27.34 -10.10 -23.51
CA ARG A 26 -25.95 -9.97 -23.99
C ARG A 26 -24.97 -10.85 -23.20
N ALA A 27 -25.15 -10.97 -21.89
CA ALA A 27 -24.31 -11.77 -21.02
C ALA A 27 -24.69 -13.27 -20.98
N GLY A 28 -25.77 -13.68 -21.67
CA GLY A 28 -26.23 -15.07 -21.68
C GLY A 28 -26.79 -15.56 -20.34
N ILE A 29 -27.39 -14.66 -19.55
CA ILE A 29 -27.99 -14.96 -18.24
C ILE A 29 -29.47 -14.57 -18.18
N SER A 30 -30.19 -15.03 -17.15
CA SER A 30 -31.58 -14.62 -16.96
C SER A 30 -31.69 -13.20 -16.39
N GLN A 31 -32.71 -12.45 -16.82
CA GLN A 31 -32.97 -11.11 -16.29
C GLN A 31 -33.28 -11.14 -14.78
N ALA A 32 -33.97 -12.17 -14.30
CA ALA A 32 -34.21 -12.38 -12.87
C ALA A 32 -32.91 -12.54 -12.08
N TYR A 33 -31.92 -13.26 -12.63
CA TYR A 33 -30.60 -13.40 -12.04
C TYR A 33 -29.88 -12.05 -11.98
N LEU A 34 -29.85 -11.30 -13.10
CA LEU A 34 -29.22 -9.97 -13.13
C LEU A 34 -29.88 -9.01 -12.13
N SER A 35 -31.21 -9.03 -12.01
CA SER A 35 -31.95 -8.21 -11.04
C SER A 35 -31.54 -8.53 -9.59
N GLN A 36 -31.39 -9.82 -9.25
CA GLN A 36 -30.91 -10.21 -7.92
C GLN A 36 -29.48 -9.75 -7.64
N VAL A 37 -28.61 -9.73 -8.66
CA VAL A 37 -27.23 -9.24 -8.54
C VAL A 37 -27.20 -7.71 -8.39
N GLU A 38 -27.94 -6.96 -9.23
CA GLU A 38 -28.03 -5.49 -9.14
C GLU A 38 -28.73 -5.01 -7.84
N ALA A 39 -29.56 -5.85 -7.23
CA ALA A 39 -30.22 -5.58 -5.95
C ALA A 39 -29.44 -6.12 -4.73
N GLU A 40 -28.20 -6.60 -4.92
CA GLU A 40 -27.32 -7.12 -3.86
C GLU A 40 -27.87 -8.33 -3.08
N ARG A 41 -28.93 -8.97 -3.59
CA ARG A 41 -29.51 -10.18 -2.99
C ARG A 41 -28.68 -11.43 -3.27
N ARG A 42 -27.70 -11.34 -4.17
CA ARG A 42 -26.74 -12.39 -4.53
C ARG A 42 -25.33 -11.92 -4.21
N VAL A 43 -24.80 -12.40 -3.08
CA VAL A 43 -23.44 -12.06 -2.62
C VAL A 43 -22.35 -12.86 -3.35
N ARG A 44 -22.69 -14.03 -3.93
CA ARG A 44 -21.76 -14.90 -4.65
C ARG A 44 -22.19 -15.07 -6.10
N VAL A 45 -21.45 -14.44 -7.00
CA VAL A 45 -21.50 -14.62 -8.46
C VAL A 45 -20.25 -15.41 -8.85
N SER A 46 -20.37 -16.41 -9.73
CA SER A 46 -19.20 -17.16 -10.18
C SER A 46 -18.31 -16.29 -11.07
N ALA A 47 -17.01 -16.61 -11.10
CA ALA A 47 -16.05 -15.88 -11.95
C ALA A 47 -16.45 -15.90 -13.44
N SER A 48 -17.04 -17.01 -13.91
CA SER A 48 -17.53 -17.15 -15.29
C SER A 48 -18.64 -16.15 -15.62
N ILE A 49 -19.66 -16.04 -14.77
CA ILE A 49 -20.77 -15.10 -14.96
C ILE A 49 -20.27 -13.65 -14.85
N LEU A 50 -19.33 -13.40 -13.94
CA LEU A 50 -18.73 -12.09 -13.76
C LEU A 50 -17.98 -11.64 -15.01
N GLN A 51 -17.24 -12.56 -15.65
CA GLN A 51 -16.55 -12.31 -16.91
C GLN A 51 -17.54 -12.03 -18.04
N GLN A 52 -18.60 -12.84 -18.17
CA GLN A 52 -19.65 -12.62 -19.18
C GLN A 52 -20.31 -11.23 -19.06
N LEU A 53 -20.55 -10.78 -17.82
CA LEU A 53 -21.09 -9.44 -17.57
C LEU A 53 -20.10 -8.33 -17.93
N ALA A 54 -18.81 -8.53 -17.65
CA ALA A 54 -17.75 -7.60 -18.01
C ALA A 54 -17.65 -7.45 -19.54
N ASP A 55 -17.62 -8.58 -20.25
CA ASP A 55 -17.56 -8.63 -21.71
C ASP A 55 -18.80 -7.97 -22.34
N ALA A 56 -20.00 -8.25 -21.82
CA ALA A 56 -21.26 -7.66 -22.29
C ALA A 56 -21.36 -6.14 -22.09
N LEU A 57 -20.60 -5.60 -21.14
CA LEU A 57 -20.52 -4.17 -20.82
C LEU A 57 -19.29 -3.47 -21.42
N GLY A 58 -18.38 -4.21 -22.06
CA GLY A 58 -17.10 -3.67 -22.52
C GLY A 58 -16.24 -3.13 -21.37
N ALA A 59 -16.33 -3.72 -20.18
CA ALA A 59 -15.59 -3.35 -18.99
C ALA A 59 -14.68 -4.50 -18.55
N THR A 60 -13.74 -4.25 -17.64
CA THR A 60 -12.98 -5.32 -16.99
C THR A 60 -13.71 -5.83 -15.75
N VAL A 61 -13.44 -7.07 -15.34
CA VAL A 61 -13.92 -7.62 -14.06
C VAL A 61 -13.50 -6.74 -12.87
N THR A 62 -12.32 -6.11 -12.95
CA THR A 62 -11.83 -5.19 -11.91
C THR A 62 -12.67 -3.92 -11.81
N ASP A 63 -13.13 -3.37 -12.95
CA ASP A 63 -14.00 -2.20 -12.99
C ASP A 63 -15.36 -2.48 -12.33
N LEU A 64 -15.89 -3.69 -12.56
CA LEU A 64 -17.17 -4.12 -12.00
C LEU A 64 -17.10 -4.43 -10.51
N MET A 65 -15.97 -4.96 -10.01
CA MET A 65 -15.85 -5.43 -8.64
C MET A 65 -15.67 -4.31 -7.60
N GLY A 66 -15.29 -3.11 -8.02
CA GLY A 66 -15.30 -1.90 -7.18
C GLY A 66 -14.53 -1.99 -5.85
N LYS A 67 -14.60 -0.91 -5.07
CA LYS A 67 -13.91 -0.79 -3.78
C LYS A 67 -14.38 -1.81 -2.73
N GLU A 68 -15.58 -2.37 -2.85
CA GLU A 68 -16.14 -3.29 -1.85
C GLU A 68 -15.65 -4.74 -1.96
N ALA A 69 -15.36 -5.24 -3.15
CA ALA A 69 -14.68 -6.53 -3.26
C ALA A 69 -13.21 -6.42 -2.82
N LEU A 70 -12.57 -5.28 -3.10
CA LEU A 70 -11.30 -4.91 -2.49
C LEU A 70 -11.43 -4.86 -0.96
N ALA A 71 -12.44 -4.18 -0.42
CA ALA A 71 -12.68 -4.07 1.01
C ALA A 71 -13.00 -5.42 1.68
N THR A 72 -13.76 -6.30 1.02
CA THR A 72 -14.05 -7.66 1.52
C THR A 72 -12.79 -8.54 1.45
N ARG A 73 -11.91 -8.31 0.47
CA ARG A 73 -10.57 -8.92 0.42
C ARG A 73 -9.66 -8.38 1.54
N HIS A 74 -9.75 -7.08 1.84
CA HIS A 74 -9.07 -6.41 2.97
C HIS A 74 -9.69 -6.69 4.35
N ALA A 75 -10.93 -7.20 4.41
CA ALA A 75 -11.61 -7.60 5.64
C ALA A 75 -11.17 -8.98 6.14
N ARG A 76 -10.43 -9.74 5.32
CA ARG A 76 -9.47 -10.71 5.86
C ARG A 76 -8.36 -9.89 6.49
N ARG A 77 -8.06 -10.09 7.79
CA ARG A 77 -6.90 -9.48 8.47
C ARG A 77 -5.71 -9.45 7.50
N SER A 78 -5.34 -8.26 7.02
CA SER A 78 -4.13 -8.11 6.22
C SER A 78 -2.97 -8.73 6.97
N GLU A 79 -2.22 -9.58 6.28
CA GLU A 79 -1.03 -10.18 6.84
C GLU A 79 0.16 -9.24 6.65
N ALA A 80 1.27 -9.55 7.33
CA ALA A 80 2.54 -8.86 7.13
C ALA A 80 3.62 -9.87 6.78
N TRP A 81 4.51 -9.47 5.88
CA TRP A 81 5.55 -10.32 5.34
C TRP A 81 6.91 -9.64 5.48
N LEU A 82 7.90 -10.41 5.93
CA LEU A 82 9.31 -10.05 5.90
C LEU A 82 9.94 -10.65 4.65
N TYR A 83 10.55 -9.85 3.79
CA TYR A 83 11.29 -10.33 2.65
C TYR A 83 12.76 -9.94 2.73
N GLN A 84 13.63 -10.94 2.71
CA GLN A 84 15.07 -10.77 2.61
C GLN A 84 15.49 -10.77 1.15
N MET A 85 15.89 -9.59 0.70
CA MET A 85 16.53 -9.39 -0.60
C MET A 85 17.88 -10.11 -0.63
N ARG A 86 18.25 -10.53 -1.83
CA ARG A 86 19.54 -11.14 -2.16
C ARG A 86 20.16 -10.36 -3.29
N GLN A 87 21.47 -10.14 -3.23
CA GLN A 87 22.19 -9.58 -4.36
C GLN A 87 22.17 -10.58 -5.51
N ARG A 88 21.77 -10.11 -6.70
CA ARG A 88 21.85 -10.89 -7.94
C ARG A 88 22.74 -10.13 -8.93
N PRO A 89 23.45 -10.83 -9.82
CA PRO A 89 24.28 -10.18 -10.83
C PRO A 89 23.53 -9.13 -11.66
N GLU A 90 22.26 -9.37 -11.94
CA GLU A 90 21.41 -8.49 -12.75
C GLU A 90 20.53 -7.54 -11.94
N TRP A 91 20.52 -7.66 -10.60
CA TRP A 91 19.68 -6.83 -9.75
C TRP A 91 20.23 -6.75 -8.33
N GLY A 92 20.84 -5.61 -8.02
CA GLY A 92 21.47 -5.33 -6.73
C GLY A 92 20.88 -4.11 -6.00
N PRO A 93 21.56 -3.63 -4.96
CA PRO A 93 21.13 -2.48 -4.17
C PRO A 93 20.89 -1.20 -4.99
N LEU A 94 21.73 -0.93 -5.99
CA LEU A 94 21.59 0.22 -6.87
C LEU A 94 20.35 0.12 -7.77
N ASP A 95 20.08 -1.06 -8.31
CA ASP A 95 18.89 -1.32 -9.14
C ASP A 95 17.62 -1.22 -8.30
N TYR A 96 17.62 -1.82 -7.11
CA TYR A 96 16.54 -1.66 -6.13
C TYR A 96 16.26 -0.18 -5.84
N ALA A 97 17.30 0.61 -5.53
CA ALA A 97 17.16 2.03 -5.28
C ALA A 97 16.72 2.83 -6.51
N ARG A 98 16.95 2.34 -7.74
CA ARG A 98 16.50 2.97 -8.98
C ARG A 98 15.02 2.66 -9.28
N ASP A 99 14.67 1.38 -9.18
CA ASP A 99 13.42 0.83 -9.68
C ASP A 99 12.28 1.00 -8.65
N VAL A 100 12.60 0.90 -7.36
CA VAL A 100 11.64 1.03 -6.27
C VAL A 100 11.45 2.49 -5.88
N ARG A 101 10.24 3.02 -6.14
CA ARG A 101 9.85 4.40 -5.83
C ARG A 101 8.53 4.40 -5.07
N GLU A 102 8.47 5.20 -4.00
CA GLU A 102 7.24 5.43 -3.25
C GLU A 102 6.12 5.92 -4.19
N GLY A 103 4.92 5.39 -4.02
CA GLY A 103 3.76 5.74 -4.86
C GLY A 103 3.77 5.15 -6.28
N ARG A 104 4.90 4.62 -6.77
CA ARG A 104 4.97 3.91 -8.05
C ARG A 104 4.65 2.43 -7.84
N LEU A 105 3.83 1.86 -8.72
CA LEU A 105 3.65 0.42 -8.77
C LEU A 105 4.92 -0.20 -9.37
N LEU A 106 5.53 -1.13 -8.65
CA LEU A 106 6.60 -1.93 -9.24
C LEU A 106 6.01 -2.91 -10.24
N ALA A 107 6.29 -2.66 -11.51
CA ALA A 107 6.01 -3.58 -12.60
C ALA A 107 7.34 -4.21 -13.04
N GLY A 108 7.59 -5.46 -12.68
CA GLY A 108 8.62 -6.28 -13.32
C GLY A 108 9.65 -6.94 -12.39
N HIS A 109 9.92 -8.21 -12.73
CA HIS A 109 11.08 -9.05 -12.43
C HIS A 109 11.45 -9.31 -10.97
N TRP A 110 10.47 -9.64 -10.14
CA TRP A 110 10.71 -10.61 -9.07
C TRP A 110 10.52 -12.03 -9.62
N ASN A 111 11.34 -12.37 -10.61
CA ASN A 111 11.51 -13.75 -11.07
C ASN A 111 12.54 -14.37 -10.14
N GLU A 112 12.12 -14.95 -9.01
CA GLU A 112 12.91 -16.09 -8.54
C GLU A 112 12.62 -17.19 -9.56
N ALA A 113 13.61 -17.53 -10.40
CA ALA A 113 13.44 -18.62 -11.34
C ALA A 113 12.90 -19.85 -10.59
N PRO A 114 12.00 -20.65 -11.21
CA PRO A 114 11.46 -21.83 -10.55
C PRO A 114 12.55 -22.73 -9.96
N PRO A 115 12.33 -23.30 -8.77
CA PRO A 115 11.20 -23.03 -7.89
C PRO A 115 11.45 -21.75 -7.09
N SER A 116 10.63 -20.72 -7.30
CA SER A 116 10.62 -19.53 -6.46
C SER A 116 10.32 -19.96 -5.03
N LYS A 117 11.25 -19.68 -4.11
CA LYS A 117 11.21 -20.19 -2.73
C LYS A 117 10.29 -19.33 -1.86
N ILE A 118 9.23 -18.76 -2.44
CA ILE A 118 8.12 -18.19 -1.67
C ILE A 118 7.24 -19.37 -1.27
N HIS A 119 7.63 -20.05 -0.20
CA HIS A 119 6.90 -21.18 0.35
C HIS A 119 5.62 -20.70 1.05
N ARG A 120 4.64 -21.61 1.13
CA ARG A 120 3.35 -21.39 1.79
C ARG A 120 3.56 -21.35 3.32
N LEU A 121 4.16 -20.30 3.84
CA LEU A 121 4.45 -20.19 5.26
C LEU A 121 3.17 -19.97 6.06
N GLY A 122 2.91 -20.89 6.99
CA GLY A 122 1.65 -20.91 7.75
C GLY A 122 0.41 -21.13 6.89
N GLY A 123 0.53 -21.82 5.75
CA GLY A 123 -0.64 -22.23 4.95
C GLY A 123 -1.19 -21.15 3.99
N ARG A 124 -0.58 -19.96 3.91
CA ARG A 124 -1.07 -18.83 3.09
C ARG A 124 -0.03 -18.35 2.09
N PHE A 125 -0.51 -17.81 0.98
CA PHE A 125 0.29 -17.00 0.06
C PHE A 125 0.09 -15.52 0.38
N PRO A 126 1.06 -14.65 0.03
CA PRO A 126 0.85 -13.21 0.09
C PRO A 126 -0.35 -12.82 -0.78
N ALA A 127 -1.18 -11.94 -0.25
CA ALA A 127 -2.35 -11.43 -0.93
C ALA A 127 -2.27 -9.92 -1.12
N PRO A 128 -2.94 -9.36 -2.14
CA PRO A 128 -3.03 -7.92 -2.26
C PRO A 128 -3.69 -7.28 -1.03
N GLY A 129 -3.07 -6.22 -0.51
CA GLY A 129 -3.45 -5.56 0.73
C GLY A 129 -2.64 -6.00 1.96
N ASP A 130 -1.81 -7.03 1.83
CA ASP A 130 -0.83 -7.41 2.85
C ASP A 130 0.33 -6.42 2.89
N LEU A 131 0.94 -6.26 4.07
CA LEU A 131 2.15 -5.47 4.25
C LEU A 131 3.39 -6.28 3.86
N ILE A 132 4.39 -5.59 3.32
CA ILE A 132 5.72 -6.16 3.08
C ILE A 132 6.80 -5.26 3.68
N ILE A 133 7.76 -5.88 4.35
CA ILE A 133 8.96 -5.26 4.91
C ILE A 133 10.17 -5.89 4.22
N LEU A 134 11.03 -5.06 3.63
CA LEU A 134 12.16 -5.49 2.82
C LEU A 134 13.43 -5.33 3.64
N ILE A 135 14.26 -6.36 3.70
CA ILE A 135 15.56 -6.33 4.38
C ILE A 135 16.68 -6.74 3.42
N TRP A 136 17.86 -6.17 3.59
CA TRP A 136 19.09 -6.68 2.98
C TRP A 136 19.80 -7.64 3.92
N ALA A 137 20.37 -8.73 3.39
CA ALA A 137 21.23 -9.62 4.18
C ALA A 137 22.65 -9.07 4.29
N ARG A 138 23.39 -9.49 5.33
CA ARG A 138 24.78 -9.08 5.56
C ARG A 138 25.73 -9.51 4.43
N THR A 139 25.37 -10.54 3.69
CA THR A 139 26.14 -11.05 2.55
C THR A 139 26.05 -10.14 1.32
N ASP A 140 25.05 -9.26 1.27
CA ASP A 140 24.73 -8.48 0.08
C ASP A 140 25.21 -7.02 0.17
N ILE A 141 25.31 -6.48 1.40
CA ILE A 141 25.76 -5.10 1.66
C ILE A 141 26.48 -5.00 3.01
N ASP A 142 27.37 -4.00 3.12
CA ASP A 142 28.13 -3.70 4.34
C ASP A 142 27.23 -3.33 5.55
N ARG A 143 26.04 -2.76 5.28
CA ARG A 143 25.08 -2.31 6.29
C ARG A 143 23.71 -2.95 6.11
N PRO A 144 23.53 -4.23 6.48
CA PRO A 144 22.25 -4.92 6.35
C PRO A 144 21.20 -4.32 7.27
N GLY A 145 19.93 -4.42 6.89
CA GLY A 145 18.84 -3.86 7.68
C GLY A 145 17.58 -3.67 6.86
N ILE A 146 16.59 -3.03 7.47
CA ILE A 146 15.33 -2.71 6.80
C ILE A 146 15.59 -1.66 5.73
N ALA A 147 15.27 -2.00 4.49
CA ALA A 147 15.54 -1.19 3.31
C ALA A 147 14.27 -0.76 2.58
N GLY A 148 13.08 -1.18 3.06
CA GLY A 148 11.82 -0.72 2.51
C GLY A 148 10.60 -1.26 3.23
N PHE A 149 9.48 -0.62 2.93
CA PHE A 149 8.16 -0.89 3.48
C PHE A 149 7.10 -0.66 2.41
N GLY A 150 6.10 -1.52 2.33
CA GLY A 150 5.11 -1.42 1.25
C GLY A 150 3.84 -2.21 1.48
N VAL A 151 2.95 -2.11 0.50
CA VAL A 151 1.72 -2.91 0.41
C VAL A 151 1.77 -3.75 -0.86
N ILE A 152 1.51 -5.04 -0.72
CA ILE A 152 1.41 -5.98 -1.83
C ILE A 152 0.19 -5.60 -2.67
N THR A 153 0.39 -5.47 -3.98
CA THR A 153 -0.66 -5.12 -4.93
C THR A 153 -1.09 -6.31 -5.77
N ASP A 154 -0.19 -7.28 -5.97
CA ASP A 154 -0.46 -8.48 -6.77
C ASP A 154 0.47 -9.63 -6.38
N PHE A 155 -0.03 -10.86 -6.46
CA PHE A 155 0.75 -12.09 -6.36
C PHE A 155 0.09 -13.13 -7.27
N ASP A 156 0.75 -13.46 -8.39
CA ASP A 156 0.14 -14.26 -9.45
C ASP A 156 0.49 -15.76 -9.39
N ALA A 157 -0.13 -16.54 -10.28
CA ALA A 157 0.07 -17.99 -10.36
C ALA A 157 1.52 -18.39 -10.68
N GLN A 158 2.28 -17.50 -11.32
CA GLN A 158 3.71 -17.65 -11.61
C GLN A 158 4.58 -17.23 -10.41
N ARG A 159 3.97 -16.97 -9.24
CA ARG A 159 4.61 -16.51 -8.00
C ARG A 159 5.35 -15.18 -8.15
N ARG A 160 4.91 -14.32 -9.07
CA ARG A 160 5.45 -12.97 -9.21
C ARG A 160 4.76 -12.05 -8.22
N LEU A 161 5.56 -11.41 -7.39
CA LEU A 161 5.10 -10.45 -6.40
C LEU A 161 5.19 -9.02 -6.96
N ARG A 162 4.12 -8.24 -6.81
CA ARG A 162 4.13 -6.78 -7.05
C ARG A 162 3.70 -6.06 -5.79
N PHE A 163 4.35 -4.95 -5.50
CA PHE A 163 3.99 -4.11 -4.37
C PHE A 163 4.15 -2.63 -4.71
N ARG A 164 3.54 -1.80 -3.88
CA ARG A 164 3.73 -0.35 -3.87
C ARG A 164 4.56 0.00 -2.64
N ALA A 165 5.71 0.62 -2.88
CA ALA A 165 6.53 1.17 -1.80
C ALA A 165 5.80 2.33 -1.11
N LEU A 166 5.92 2.38 0.21
CA LEU A 166 5.36 3.40 1.09
C LEU A 166 6.48 4.20 1.76
N PRO A 167 6.24 5.45 2.16
CA PRO A 167 7.13 6.16 3.07
C PRO A 167 7.40 5.34 4.33
N PRO A 168 8.65 5.30 4.85
CA PRO A 168 9.85 6.01 4.41
C PRO A 168 10.82 5.16 3.57
N THR A 169 10.33 4.33 2.64
CA THR A 169 11.16 3.44 1.82
C THR A 169 12.33 4.15 1.15
N ARG A 170 12.15 5.38 0.66
CA ARG A 170 13.24 6.13 0.02
C ARG A 170 14.40 6.40 0.98
N THR A 171 14.10 6.71 2.23
CA THR A 171 15.12 6.90 3.27
C THR A 171 15.80 5.57 3.58
N LEU A 172 15.01 4.52 3.79
CA LEU A 172 15.50 3.17 4.11
C LEU A 172 16.35 2.56 2.98
N GLN A 173 16.06 2.89 1.72
CA GLN A 173 16.88 2.49 0.56
C GLN A 173 18.30 3.03 0.64
N SER A 174 18.45 4.29 1.04
CA SER A 174 19.75 4.96 1.12
C SER A 174 20.53 4.58 2.38
N THR A 175 19.80 4.40 3.49
CA THR A 175 20.36 4.09 4.79
C THR A 175 19.51 3.00 5.42
N PRO A 176 19.79 1.71 5.11
CA PRO A 176 19.05 0.61 5.70
C PRO A 176 19.09 0.68 7.23
N ARG A 177 17.93 0.51 7.86
CA ARG A 177 17.81 0.57 9.31
C ARG A 177 18.36 -0.72 9.91
N SER A 178 19.51 -0.61 10.55
CA SER A 178 20.19 -1.69 11.27
C SER A 178 20.23 -1.36 12.76
N SER A 179 19.70 -2.25 13.60
CA SER A 179 19.78 -2.14 15.05
C SER A 179 19.76 -3.54 15.67
N PRO A 180 20.24 -3.70 16.92
CA PRO A 180 20.11 -4.98 17.64
C PRO A 180 18.65 -5.45 17.74
N ALA A 181 17.71 -4.50 17.85
CA ALA A 181 16.28 -4.79 17.84
C ALA A 181 15.82 -5.39 16.50
N VAL A 182 16.25 -4.81 15.36
CA VAL A 182 15.98 -5.39 14.03
C VAL A 182 16.55 -6.79 13.92
N GLN A 183 17.78 -7.02 14.40
CA GLN A 183 18.42 -8.34 14.34
C GLN A 183 17.61 -9.39 15.11
N GLY A 184 17.27 -9.11 16.37
CA GLY A 184 16.47 -10.03 17.19
C GLY A 184 15.07 -10.29 16.62
N LEU A 185 14.43 -9.27 16.05
CA LEU A 185 13.14 -9.42 15.35
C LEU A 185 13.26 -10.31 14.12
N VAL A 186 14.29 -10.10 13.29
CA VAL A 186 14.53 -10.91 12.09
C VAL A 186 14.82 -12.36 12.46
N GLU A 187 15.63 -12.62 13.48
CA GLU A 187 15.90 -13.97 13.99
C GLU A 187 14.63 -14.64 14.52
N GLY A 188 13.82 -13.92 15.30
CA GLY A 188 12.54 -14.41 15.83
C GLY A 188 11.47 -14.66 14.76
N ILE A 189 11.51 -13.95 13.63
CA ILE A 189 10.60 -14.17 12.49
C ILE A 189 11.08 -15.32 11.60
N ARG A 190 12.40 -15.49 11.43
CA ARG A 190 13.01 -16.48 10.54
C ARG A 190 13.09 -17.87 11.19
N THR A 191 11.96 -18.41 11.60
CA THR A 191 11.87 -19.69 12.32
C THR A 191 12.04 -20.93 11.42
N GLU A 192 11.81 -20.81 10.10
CA GLU A 192 11.97 -21.90 9.13
C GLU A 192 12.84 -21.48 7.92
N ALA A 193 13.67 -22.39 7.43
CA ALA A 193 14.70 -22.13 6.40
C ALA A 193 14.19 -22.26 4.95
N GLU A 194 12.92 -22.00 4.68
CA GLU A 194 12.28 -22.32 3.40
C GLU A 194 12.12 -21.14 2.42
N GLY A 195 13.02 -20.15 2.42
CA GLY A 195 12.99 -19.11 1.40
C GLY A 195 13.52 -17.75 1.80
N PRO A 196 13.29 -16.72 0.95
CA PRO A 196 13.62 -15.34 1.24
C PRO A 196 12.43 -14.55 1.82
N MET A 197 11.26 -15.17 2.00
CA MET A 197 10.06 -14.48 2.48
C MET A 197 9.49 -15.23 3.69
N TRP A 198 9.10 -14.50 4.74
CA TRP A 198 8.50 -15.03 5.97
C TRP A 198 7.22 -14.30 6.33
N ARG A 199 6.22 -15.04 6.83
CA ARG A 199 5.01 -14.45 7.41
C ARG A 199 5.31 -13.97 8.83
N ILE A 200 4.95 -12.73 9.13
CA ILE A 200 5.04 -12.17 10.48
C ILE A 200 3.75 -12.51 11.23
N SER A 201 3.73 -13.69 11.88
CA SER A 201 2.54 -14.21 12.55
C SER A 201 2.31 -13.61 13.94
N ASP A 202 3.37 -13.15 14.61
CA ASP A 202 3.28 -12.50 15.92
C ASP A 202 3.08 -10.99 15.79
N ALA A 203 2.05 -10.47 16.45
CA ALA A 203 1.77 -9.05 16.50
C ALA A 203 2.87 -8.24 17.20
N ALA A 204 3.61 -8.83 18.14
CA ALA A 204 4.75 -8.19 18.78
C ALA A 204 5.89 -7.97 17.78
N HIS A 205 6.20 -8.98 16.95
CA HIS A 205 7.18 -8.85 15.87
C HIS A 205 6.76 -7.78 14.86
N LEU A 206 5.50 -7.75 14.43
CA LEU A 206 5.01 -6.73 13.51
C LEU A 206 5.13 -5.32 14.11
N ARG A 207 4.68 -5.12 15.35
CA ARG A 207 4.81 -3.82 16.04
C ARG A 207 6.25 -3.37 16.17
N GLY A 208 7.17 -4.28 16.53
CA GLY A 208 8.60 -3.99 16.61
C GLY A 208 9.19 -3.59 15.26
N MET A 209 8.88 -4.33 14.20
CA MET A 209 9.37 -4.01 12.86
C MET A 209 8.85 -2.66 12.37
N LEU A 210 7.56 -2.36 12.58
CA LEU A 210 6.99 -1.06 12.21
C LEU A 210 7.60 0.08 13.05
N ALA A 211 7.87 -0.15 14.35
CA ALA A 211 8.54 0.84 15.18
C ALA A 211 9.93 1.20 14.62
N GLU A 212 10.71 0.21 14.18
CA GLU A 212 12.01 0.44 13.54
C GLU A 212 11.89 1.11 12.16
N VAL A 213 10.91 0.73 11.34
CA VAL A 213 10.59 1.40 10.06
C VAL A 213 10.30 2.89 10.27
N PHE A 214 9.52 3.23 11.30
CA PHE A 214 9.05 4.60 11.54
C PHE A 214 9.90 5.41 12.52
N ALA A 215 10.93 4.82 13.13
CA ALA A 215 11.79 5.51 14.08
C ALA A 215 12.48 6.74 13.46
N GLU A 216 13.02 6.62 12.24
CA GLU A 216 13.66 7.75 11.54
C GLU A 216 12.67 8.89 11.22
N LEU A 217 11.42 8.55 10.88
CA LEU A 217 10.36 9.53 10.64
C LEU A 217 9.96 10.27 11.93
N ARG A 218 10.00 9.58 13.06
CA ARG A 218 9.76 10.18 14.38
C ARG A 218 10.88 11.15 14.77
N ASP A 219 12.13 10.75 14.57
CA ASP A 219 13.27 11.47 15.14
C ASP A 219 13.68 12.69 14.31
N ARG A 220 13.40 12.73 13.00
CA ARG A 220 13.81 13.85 12.13
C ARG A 220 12.67 14.63 11.48
N TRP A 221 11.56 13.99 11.11
CA TRP A 221 10.55 14.63 10.26
C TRP A 221 9.29 15.07 11.05
N LEU A 222 8.77 14.19 11.91
CA LEU A 222 7.65 14.51 12.79
C LEU A 222 8.03 15.46 13.93
N ALA A 223 9.27 15.37 14.45
CA ALA A 223 9.80 16.31 15.42
C ALA A 223 9.92 17.74 14.85
N ASP A 224 10.47 17.87 13.64
CA ASP A 224 10.57 19.16 12.94
C ASP A 224 9.20 19.76 12.61
N TRP A 225 8.21 18.93 12.26
CA TRP A 225 6.84 19.38 12.01
C TRP A 225 6.11 19.81 13.29
N SER A 226 6.25 19.04 14.37
CA SER A 226 5.62 19.38 15.66
C SER A 226 6.19 20.67 16.26
N GLN A 227 7.49 20.94 16.07
CA GLN A 227 8.09 22.20 16.52
C GLN A 227 7.74 23.41 15.66
N ARG A 228 7.46 23.23 14.36
CA ARG A 228 6.99 24.32 13.46
C ARG A 228 5.58 24.81 13.79
N GLY A 229 4.74 23.97 14.40
CA GLY A 229 3.40 24.37 14.88
C GLY A 229 3.41 25.18 16.17
N SER A 230 4.50 25.12 16.94
CA SER A 230 4.60 25.67 18.31
C SER A 230 5.32 27.01 18.40
N GLN A 231 5.95 27.49 17.31
CA GLN A 231 6.54 28.83 17.30
C GLN A 231 5.54 29.85 16.74
N PRO A 232 5.05 30.82 17.53
CA PRO A 232 4.32 31.95 16.97
C PRO A 232 5.26 32.66 16.00
N SER A 233 4.80 32.80 14.75
CA SER A 233 5.60 33.38 13.67
C SER A 233 6.24 34.71 14.13
N ARG A 234 7.57 34.83 14.02
CA ARG A 234 8.30 36.09 14.30
C ARG A 234 7.86 37.27 13.41
N ARG A 235 7.04 37.00 12.38
CA ARG A 235 6.37 38.03 11.56
C ARG A 235 5.19 38.72 12.27
N ALA A 236 4.56 38.11 13.27
CA ALA A 236 3.48 38.74 14.02
C ALA A 236 3.97 39.78 15.03
N SER A 237 5.15 39.58 15.64
CA SER A 237 5.68 40.51 16.65
C SER A 237 6.28 41.79 16.07
N ALA A 238 6.70 41.79 14.80
CA ALA A 238 7.25 42.98 14.14
C ALA A 238 6.16 43.99 13.71
N THR A 239 4.93 43.53 13.50
CA THR A 239 3.81 44.38 13.09
C THR A 239 3.16 45.10 14.28
N LEU A 240 3.22 44.50 15.48
CA LEU A 240 2.71 45.10 16.72
C LEU A 240 3.61 46.20 17.31
N GLN A 241 4.91 46.25 16.98
CA GLN A 241 5.79 47.35 17.40
C GLN A 241 5.81 48.55 16.44
N ARG A 242 5.35 48.39 15.18
CA ARG A 242 5.24 49.52 14.23
C ARG A 242 3.89 50.26 14.27
N GLY A 243 2.88 49.68 14.92
CA GLY A 243 1.56 50.32 15.12
C GLY A 243 1.50 51.31 16.29
N THR A 244 2.35 51.14 17.32
CA THR A 244 2.33 51.99 18.53
C THR A 244 3.21 53.23 18.44
N SER A 245 4.08 53.32 17.43
CA SER A 245 4.98 54.48 17.21
C SER A 245 4.40 55.55 16.26
N ARG A 246 3.31 55.28 15.55
CA ARG A 246 2.67 56.24 14.64
C ARG A 246 1.49 57.04 15.22
N VAL A 247 1.00 56.66 16.41
CA VAL A 247 -0.13 57.37 17.08
C VAL A 247 0.35 58.41 18.11
N ARG A 248 1.64 58.47 18.44
CA ARG A 248 2.20 59.42 19.45
C ARG A 248 2.88 60.68 18.88
N ARG A 249 2.77 60.97 17.58
CA ARG A 249 3.41 62.15 16.94
C ARG A 249 2.46 63.07 16.17
N ALA A 250 1.15 62.98 16.41
CA ALA A 250 0.13 63.82 15.76
C ALA A 250 -0.79 64.57 16.74
N VAL A 251 -0.41 64.71 18.02
CA VAL A 251 -1.10 65.59 18.98
C VAL A 251 -0.03 66.35 19.76
N GLY A 252 0.20 67.60 19.38
CA GLY A 252 1.17 68.47 20.04
C GLY A 252 1.74 69.56 19.13
N ARG A 253 0.88 70.37 18.49
CA ARG A 253 1.18 71.72 18.00
C ARG A 253 -0.11 72.41 17.55
N SER A 254 -0.64 73.26 18.44
CA SER A 254 -1.78 74.21 18.38
C SER A 254 -2.55 73.99 19.69
N GLU A 255 -2.47 74.81 20.73
CA GLU A 255 -2.26 76.27 20.85
C GLU A 255 -1.26 76.62 21.96
#